data_AF-A0A2J7V3S6-F1
#
_entry.id   AF-A0A2J7V3S6-F1
#
_cell.length_a   1.000
_cell.length_b   1.000
_cell.length_c   1.000
_cell.angle_alpha   90.00
_cell.angle_beta   90.00
_cell.angle_gamma   90.00
#
_symmetry.space_group_name_H-M   'P 1'
#
loop_
_entity.id
_entity.type
_entity.pdbx_description
1 polymer ?
#
loop_
_entity_poly.entity_id
_entity_poly.type
_entity_poly.pdbx_seq_one_letter_code
_entity_poly.pdbx_strand_id
1 'polypeptide(L)'
;MAHSNLPTPSQLDSLDDAQLEQLAVAWRAQALRGDRKAHGIAHALEVAHRQRLRASQVAQLPDPVTPSRPWWKFWAASKTPRATT
;
A
#
# COMPACT_ATOMS: atom_id res chain seq x y z
N MET A 1 16.12 0.93 27.45
CA MET A 1 15.58 1.64 26.26
C MET A 1 15.51 0.63 25.13
N ALA A 2 14.33 0.36 24.57
CA ALA A 2 14.20 -0.61 23.47
C ALA A 2 14.61 0.07 22.16
N HIS A 3 15.72 -0.35 21.56
CA HIS A 3 16.04 0.04 20.20
C HIS A 3 14.98 -0.61 19.28
N SER A 4 14.10 0.20 18.71
CA SER A 4 13.21 -0.26 17.65
C SER A 4 14.08 -0.81 16.53
N ASN A 5 14.09 -2.13 16.35
CA ASN A 5 14.89 -2.80 15.32
C ASN A 5 14.32 -2.59 13.91
N LEU A 6 13.45 -1.60 13.74
CA LEU A 6 12.83 -1.24 12.48
C LEU A 6 13.69 -0.18 11.80
N PRO A 7 13.92 -0.29 10.48
CA PRO A 7 14.62 0.74 9.74
C PRO A 7 13.85 2.06 9.83
N THR A 8 14.59 3.16 10.04
CA THR A 8 13.99 4.50 10.07
C THR A 8 13.60 4.93 8.65
N PRO A 9 12.67 5.88 8.49
CA PRO A 9 12.30 6.40 7.16
C PRO A 9 13.50 6.90 6.36
N SER A 10 14.44 7.60 7.01
CA SER A 10 15.67 8.08 6.38
C SER A 10 16.57 6.96 5.85
N GLN A 11 16.61 5.81 6.51
CA GLN A 11 17.36 4.63 6.03
C GLN A 11 16.66 3.96 4.85
N LEU A 12 15.33 3.99 4.82
CA LEU A 12 14.55 3.47 3.69
C LEU A 12 14.69 4.38 2.46
N ASP A 13 14.72 5.69 2.66
CA ASP A 13 14.88 6.68 1.60
C ASP A 13 16.25 6.66 0.93
N SER A 14 17.30 6.24 1.65
CA SER A 14 18.64 6.09 1.06
C SER A 14 18.80 4.87 0.14
N LEU A 15 17.86 3.92 0.19
CA LEU A 15 17.88 2.70 -0.62
C LEU A 15 17.13 2.93 -1.93
N ASP A 16 17.64 2.37 -3.03
CA ASP A 16 16.91 2.29 -4.29
C ASP A 16 15.83 1.18 -4.27
N ASP A 17 14.99 1.15 -5.29
CA ASP A 17 13.83 0.22 -5.35
C ASP A 17 14.26 -1.25 -5.40
N ALA A 18 15.34 -1.56 -6.14
CA ALA A 18 15.86 -2.91 -6.26
C ALA A 18 16.50 -3.39 -4.94
N GLN A 19 17.21 -2.50 -4.24
CA GLN A 19 17.76 -2.75 -2.92
C GLN A 19 16.66 -2.98 -1.89
N LEU A 20 15.59 -2.17 -1.91
CA LEU A 20 14.43 -2.37 -1.04
C LEU A 20 13.80 -3.75 -1.26
N GLU A 21 13.60 -4.16 -2.51
CA GLU A 21 13.05 -5.46 -2.85
C GLU A 21 13.96 -6.62 -2.40
N GLN A 22 15.25 -6.56 -2.76
CA GLN A 22 16.21 -7.61 -2.40
C GLN A 22 16.34 -7.78 -0.88
N LEU A 23 16.43 -6.67 -0.14
CA LEU A 23 16.49 -6.70 1.32
C LEU A 23 15.19 -7.21 1.92
N ALA A 24 14.03 -6.80 1.41
CA ALA A 24 12.75 -7.30 1.86
C ALA A 24 12.67 -8.83 1.74
N VAL A 25 13.07 -9.38 0.58
CA VAL A 25 13.10 -10.84 0.35
C VAL A 25 14.04 -11.55 1.31
N ALA A 26 15.25 -11.03 1.51
CA ALA A 26 16.24 -11.61 2.42
C ALA A 26 15.73 -11.63 3.87
N TRP A 27 15.16 -10.52 4.34
CA TRP A 27 14.58 -10.44 5.69
C TRP A 27 13.33 -11.29 5.83
N ARG A 28 12.52 -11.41 4.78
CA ARG A 28 11.34 -12.28 4.79
C ARG A 28 11.75 -13.75 4.93
N ALA A 29 12.80 -14.18 4.22
CA ALA A 29 13.35 -15.53 4.36
C ALA A 29 13.84 -15.81 5.79
N GLN A 30 14.46 -14.83 6.45
CA GLN A 30 14.83 -14.95 7.87
C GLN A 30 13.60 -14.99 8.79
N ALA A 31 12.59 -14.15 8.52
CA ALA A 31 11.35 -14.13 9.28
C ALA A 31 10.58 -15.45 9.22
N LEU A 32 10.60 -16.13 8.06
CA LEU A 32 10.00 -17.45 7.88
C LEU A 32 10.66 -18.53 8.75
N ARG A 33 11.90 -18.33 9.20
CA ARG A 33 12.58 -19.22 10.15
C ARG A 33 12.19 -18.96 11.61
N GLY A 34 11.28 -18.02 11.86
CA GLY A 34 10.74 -17.70 13.19
C GLY A 34 11.33 -16.44 13.83
N ASP A 35 12.19 -15.69 13.14
CA ASP A 35 12.71 -14.44 13.67
C ASP A 35 11.67 -13.31 13.59
N ARG A 36 11.08 -12.97 14.75
CA ARG A 36 10.09 -11.89 14.87
C ARG A 36 10.67 -10.51 14.56
N LYS A 37 11.96 -10.27 14.80
CA LYS A 37 12.60 -9.00 14.48
C LYS A 37 12.75 -8.85 12.97
N ALA A 38 13.13 -9.93 12.29
CA ALA A 38 13.20 -9.98 10.84
C ALA A 38 11.85 -9.70 10.18
N HIS A 39 10.74 -10.14 10.77
CA HIS A 39 9.40 -9.83 10.28
C HIS A 39 9.13 -8.32 10.24
N GLY A 40 9.48 -7.60 11.30
CA GLY A 40 9.30 -6.15 11.36
C GLY A 40 10.12 -5.42 10.28
N ILE A 41 11.38 -5.82 10.10
CA ILE A 41 12.27 -5.22 9.10
C ILE A 41 11.76 -5.51 7.68
N ALA A 42 11.41 -6.77 7.39
CA ALA A 42 10.86 -7.16 6.09
C ALA A 42 9.61 -6.33 5.76
N HIS A 43 8.69 -6.21 6.72
CA HIS A 43 7.46 -5.45 6.52
C HIS A 43 7.71 -3.96 6.22
N ALA A 44 8.64 -3.33 6.93
CA ALA A 44 8.99 -1.93 6.69
C ALA A 44 9.56 -1.70 5.28
N LEU A 45 10.44 -2.60 4.82
CA LEU A 45 11.01 -2.57 3.47
C LEU A 45 9.93 -2.81 2.40
N GLU A 46 9.04 -3.79 2.59
CA GLU A 46 7.94 -4.11 1.68
C GLU A 46 6.93 -2.95 1.55
N VAL A 47 6.67 -2.22 2.63
CA VAL A 47 5.78 -1.04 2.62
C VAL A 47 6.43 0.09 1.82
N ALA A 48 7.71 0.39 2.07
CA ALA A 48 8.43 1.42 1.32
C ALA A 48 8.46 1.10 -0.18
N HIS A 49 8.80 -0.14 -0.55
CA HIS A 49 8.81 -0.58 -1.95
C HIS A 49 7.42 -0.45 -2.61
N ARG A 50 6.36 -0.94 -1.95
CA ARG A 50 4.98 -0.83 -2.48
C ARG A 50 4.50 0.60 -2.59
N GLN A 51 4.91 1.47 -1.68
CA GLN A 51 4.55 2.89 -1.73
C GLN A 51 5.14 3.55 -2.98
N ARG A 52 6.41 3.27 -3.30
CA ARG A 52 7.08 3.79 -4.50
C ARG A 52 6.49 3.23 -5.79
N LEU A 53 6.26 1.91 -5.83
CA LEU A 53 5.58 1.26 -6.96
C LEU A 53 4.18 1.84 -7.20
N ARG A 54 3.42 2.10 -6.13
CA ARG A 54 2.09 2.72 -6.25
C ARG A 54 2.17 4.15 -6.74
N ALA A 55 3.11 4.96 -6.22
CA ALA A 55 3.31 6.32 -6.69
C ALA A 55 3.64 6.35 -8.19
N SER A 56 4.52 5.45 -8.65
CA SER A 56 4.85 5.31 -10.08
C SER A 56 3.66 4.87 -10.92
N GLN A 57 2.86 3.90 -10.45
CA GLN A 57 1.65 3.47 -11.16
C GLN A 57 0.60 4.58 -11.23
N VAL A 58 0.33 5.26 -10.12
CA VAL A 58 -0.62 6.38 -10.07
C VAL A 58 -0.21 7.51 -11.00
N ALA A 59 1.09 7.82 -11.09
CA ALA A 59 1.60 8.82 -12.04
C ALA A 59 1.38 8.44 -13.52
N GLN A 60 1.20 7.15 -13.82
CA GLN A 60 0.93 6.66 -15.18
C GLN A 60 -0.58 6.54 -15.48
N LEU A 61 -1.46 6.73 -14.49
CA LEU A 61 -2.90 6.67 -14.74
C LEU A 61 -3.36 7.92 -15.51
N PRO A 62 -4.29 7.77 -16.47
CA PRO A 62 -4.95 8.91 -17.09
C PRO A 62 -5.77 9.67 -16.04
N ASP A 63 -6.02 10.96 -16.30
CA ASP A 63 -6.83 11.79 -15.42
C ASP A 63 -8.17 11.13 -15.11
N PRO A 64 -8.59 11.10 -13.83
CA PRO A 64 -9.84 10.47 -13.45
C PRO A 64 -10.99 11.20 -14.12
N VAL A 65 -11.78 10.47 -14.91
CA VAL A 65 -13.05 10.98 -15.44
C VAL A 65 -13.96 11.26 -14.25
N THR A 66 -14.31 12.52 -14.02
CA THR A 66 -15.22 12.90 -12.95
C THR A 66 -16.59 12.29 -13.23
N PRO A 67 -17.10 11.38 -12.39
CA PRO A 67 -18.41 10.81 -12.60
C PRO A 67 -19.46 11.92 -12.43
N SER A 68 -20.30 12.12 -13.46
CA SER A 68 -21.36 13.14 -13.47
C SER A 68 -22.31 13.05 -12.26
N ARG A 69 -22.40 11.86 -11.64
CA ARG A 69 -23.18 11.64 -10.42
C ARG A 69 -22.33 10.90 -9.39
N PRO A 70 -22.36 11.32 -8.11
CA PRO A 70 -21.73 10.56 -7.04
C PRO A 70 -22.31 9.14 -6.97
N TRP A 71 -21.44 8.14 -6.91
CA TRP A 71 -21.82 6.71 -6.93
C TRP A 71 -22.82 6.35 -5.83
N TRP A 72 -22.78 7.04 -4.69
CA TRP A 72 -23.72 6.83 -3.59
C TRP A 72 -25.18 7.18 -3.95
N LYS A 73 -25.42 8.01 -4.98
CA LYS A 73 -26.78 8.32 -5.48
C LYS A 73 -27.43 7.14 -6.21
N PHE A 74 -26.67 6.09 -6.59
CA PHE A 74 -27.22 4.84 -7.14
C PHE A 74 -28.22 4.19 -6.16
N TRP A 75 -27.87 4.15 -4.87
CA TRP A 75 -28.69 3.55 -3.82
C TRP A 75 -29.96 4.33 -3.50
N ALA A 76 -30.05 5.62 -3.89
CA ALA A 76 -31.23 6.44 -3.65
C ALA A 76 -32.34 6.21 -4.68
N ALA A 77 -32.00 5.74 -5.89
CA ALA A 77 -32.96 5.56 -6.99
C ALA A 77 -33.90 4.35 -6.81
N SER A 78 -33.55 3.40 -5.94
CA SER A 78 -34.36 2.20 -5.67
C SER A 78 -35.57 2.45 -4.76
N LYS A 79 -35.72 3.67 -4.22
CA LYS A 79 -36.82 4.03 -3.31
C LYS A 79 -38.03 4.64 -4.00
N THR A 80 -38.06 4.79 -5.32
CA THR A 80 -39.25 5.33 -6.00
C THR A 80 -40.36 4.28 -5.92
N PRO A 81 -41.46 4.51 -5.17
CA PRO A 81 -42.59 3.61 -5.25
C PRO A 81 -43.19 3.74 -6.64
N ARG A 82 -43.33 2.61 -7.33
CA ARG A 82 -44.09 2.52 -8.57
C ARG A 82 -45.51 2.97 -8.25
N ALA A 83 -45.91 4.15 -8.73
CA ALA A 83 -47.28 4.62 -8.61
C ALA A 83 -48.17 3.64 -9.40
N THR A 84 -48.98 2.87 -8.68
CA THR A 84 -49.98 1.96 -9.24
C THR A 84 -51.18 2.81 -9.63
N THR A 85 -51.36 3.04 -10.93
CA THR A 85 -52.64 3.45 -11.54
C THR A 85 -53.45 2.21 -11.86
#